data_AF-A0A453GQC8-F1
#
_entry.id   AF-A0A453GQC8-F1
#
_cell.length_a   1.000
_cell.length_b   1.000
_cell.length_c   1.000
_cell.angle_alpha   90.00
_cell.angle_beta   90.00
_cell.angle_gamma   90.00
#
_symmetry.space_group_name_H-M   'P 1'
#
loop_
_entity.id
_entity.type
_entity.pdbx_description
1 polymer ?
#
loop_
_entity_poly.entity_id
_entity_poly.type
_entity_poly.pdbx_seq_one_letter_code
_entity_poly.pdbx_strand_id
1 'polypeptide(L)'
;GRAQQPREIRTPKSPRSLSLSRAAMASVDAGEGQAAPAPAPRATVSHVIFDMDGLLLDTEGFYTEVQEKILARYGKVFDWSLKAKMMGKKAMESARIFVDECGLAGLLTPEQFLEEREGMLQELFPSCAVLP
;
A
#
# COMPACT_ATOMS: atom_id res chain seq x y z
N GLY A 1 -20.92 11.10 -43.11
CA GLY A 1 -19.60 11.50 -42.58
C GLY A 1 -19.76 12.72 -41.71
N ARG A 2 -19.45 12.61 -40.42
CA ARG A 2 -19.40 13.75 -39.48
C ARG A 2 -18.08 13.65 -38.73
N ALA A 3 -17.11 14.44 -39.17
CA ALA A 3 -15.80 14.56 -38.54
C ALA A 3 -15.98 15.21 -37.15
N GLN A 4 -15.55 14.52 -36.11
CA GLN A 4 -15.40 15.10 -34.77
C GLN A 4 -14.00 15.70 -34.68
N GLN A 5 -13.91 16.99 -34.34
CA GLN A 5 -12.66 17.69 -34.10
C GLN A 5 -12.05 17.23 -32.76
N PRO A 6 -10.70 17.16 -32.63
CA PRO A 6 -10.06 16.74 -31.39
C PRO A 6 -10.16 17.86 -30.33
N ARG A 7 -10.52 17.49 -29.10
CA ARG A 7 -10.54 18.40 -27.95
C ARG A 7 -9.11 18.64 -27.45
N GLU A 8 -8.64 19.88 -27.49
CA GLU A 8 -7.37 20.30 -26.88
C GLU A 8 -7.38 20.09 -25.36
N ILE A 9 -6.36 19.40 -24.85
CA ILE A 9 -6.10 19.22 -23.42
C ILE A 9 -5.33 20.46 -22.94
N ARG A 10 -6.01 21.36 -22.21
CA ARG A 10 -5.37 22.49 -21.52
C ARG A 10 -4.61 22.00 -20.29
N THR A 11 -3.29 22.09 -20.32
CA THR A 11 -2.43 21.90 -19.14
C THR A 11 -2.58 23.06 -18.15
N PRO A 12 -2.76 22.82 -16.83
CA PRO A 12 -2.76 23.91 -15.85
C PRO A 12 -1.36 24.51 -15.67
N LYS A 13 -1.27 25.84 -15.72
CA LYS A 13 -0.04 26.62 -15.53
C LYS A 13 0.35 26.68 -14.05
N SER A 14 1.66 26.56 -13.78
CA SER A 14 2.31 26.68 -12.47
C SER A 14 1.91 27.97 -11.72
N PRO A 15 1.72 27.94 -10.39
CA PRO A 15 1.23 29.09 -9.63
C PRO A 15 2.28 30.20 -9.51
N ARG A 16 1.82 31.46 -9.62
CA ARG A 16 2.61 32.67 -9.42
C ARG A 16 2.84 32.92 -7.93
N SER A 17 4.07 33.28 -7.58
CA SER A 17 4.50 33.76 -6.26
C SER A 17 3.69 34.99 -5.84
N LEU A 18 3.00 34.89 -4.69
CA LEU A 18 2.35 36.01 -4.01
C LEU A 18 3.27 36.50 -2.88
N SER A 19 3.85 37.67 -3.08
CA SER A 19 4.51 38.45 -2.03
C SER A 19 3.43 39.06 -1.12
N LEU A 20 3.40 38.67 0.15
CA LEU A 20 2.55 39.32 1.16
C LEU A 20 3.38 40.39 1.89
N SER A 21 2.97 41.65 1.73
CA SER A 21 3.51 42.78 2.51
C SER A 21 3.01 42.72 3.95
N ARG A 22 3.91 42.99 4.90
CA ARG A 22 3.68 42.93 6.34
C ARG A 22 2.96 44.21 6.80
N ALA A 23 1.71 44.12 7.22
CA ALA A 23 1.01 45.18 7.94
C ALA A 23 1.45 45.18 9.41
N ALA A 24 1.84 46.34 9.93
CA ALA A 24 2.10 46.55 11.36
C ALA A 24 0.80 46.96 12.07
N MET A 25 0.47 46.30 13.18
CA MET A 25 -0.59 46.73 14.09
C MET A 25 -0.21 46.49 15.56
N ALA A 26 -0.29 47.61 16.29
CA ALA A 26 -0.45 47.89 17.72
C ALA A 26 -0.15 46.82 18.80
N SER A 27 0.64 47.28 19.78
CA SER A 27 0.88 46.71 21.09
C SER A 27 -0.39 46.36 21.86
N VAL A 28 -0.42 45.18 22.45
CA VAL A 28 -1.18 44.85 23.65
C VAL A 28 -0.33 43.99 24.60
N ASP A 29 -0.57 44.25 25.87
CA ASP A 29 0.19 43.91 27.06
C ASP A 29 0.39 42.41 27.33
N ALA A 30 1.46 42.12 28.08
CA ALA A 30 2.04 40.82 28.33
C ALA A 30 1.10 39.84 29.05
N GLY A 31 0.69 38.80 28.32
CA GLY A 31 0.36 37.50 28.90
C GLY A 31 1.33 36.48 28.33
N GLU A 32 2.07 35.78 29.19
CA GLU A 32 3.06 34.75 28.82
C GLU A 32 2.38 33.59 28.09
N GLY A 33 2.20 33.73 26.78
CA GLY A 33 1.91 32.64 25.88
C GLY A 33 3.17 31.79 25.76
N GLN A 34 3.20 30.68 26.49
CA GLN A 34 4.29 29.71 26.39
C GLN A 34 4.35 29.21 24.94
N ALA A 35 5.35 29.68 24.19
CA ALA A 35 5.60 29.25 22.83
C ALA A 35 5.78 27.72 22.84
N ALA A 36 5.04 27.02 21.97
CA ALA A 36 5.23 25.60 21.76
C ALA A 36 6.72 25.36 21.43
N PRO A 37 7.37 24.38 22.08
CA PRO A 37 8.80 24.15 21.87
C PRO A 37 9.05 23.86 20.39
N ALA A 38 10.11 24.48 19.84
CA ALA A 38 10.60 24.15 18.51
C ALA A 38 10.85 22.63 18.41
N PRO A 39 10.55 22.00 17.26
CA PRO A 39 10.78 20.56 17.11
C PRO A 39 12.25 20.26 17.39
N ALA A 40 12.49 19.35 18.33
CA ALA A 40 13.84 18.91 18.67
C ALA A 40 14.57 18.43 17.38
N PRO A 41 15.87 18.74 17.23
CA PRO A 41 16.62 18.31 16.06
C PRO A 41 16.54 16.79 15.92
N ARG A 42 16.15 16.31 14.73
CA ARG A 42 16.14 14.88 14.43
C ARG A 42 17.57 14.36 14.56
N ALA A 43 17.73 13.25 15.29
CA ALA A 43 19.02 12.58 15.41
C ALA A 43 19.59 12.23 14.03
N THR A 44 20.90 12.35 13.88
CA THR A 44 21.61 11.94 12.67
C THR A 44 21.55 10.42 12.52
N VAL A 45 20.99 9.94 11.41
CA VAL A 45 20.94 8.51 11.08
C VAL A 45 22.31 8.07 10.57
N SER A 46 22.90 7.04 11.18
CA SER A 46 24.21 6.49 10.78
C SER A 46 24.13 5.18 9.99
N HIS A 47 23.03 4.43 10.14
CA HIS A 47 22.85 3.11 9.54
C HIS A 47 21.38 2.91 9.12
N VAL A 48 21.17 2.09 8.09
CA VAL A 48 19.83 1.73 7.57
C VAL A 48 19.74 0.21 7.48
N ILE A 49 18.59 -0.34 7.91
CA ILE A 49 18.23 -1.74 7.69
C ILE A 49 17.09 -1.73 6.68
N PHE A 50 17.31 -2.38 5.55
CA PHE A 50 16.29 -2.55 4.52
C PHE A 50 15.52 -3.84 4.78
N ASP A 51 14.20 -3.74 4.66
CA ASP A 51 13.36 -4.92 4.47
C ASP A 51 13.60 -5.50 3.07
N MET A 52 13.27 -6.78 2.86
CA MET A 52 13.50 -7.46 1.58
C MET A 52 12.25 -7.43 0.70
N ASP A 53 11.16 -8.05 1.18
CA ASP A 53 9.93 -8.23 0.43
C ASP A 53 9.15 -6.92 0.30
N GLY A 54 8.68 -6.61 -0.90
CA GLY A 54 7.93 -5.38 -1.17
C GLY A 54 8.75 -4.08 -1.05
N LEU A 55 10.06 -4.18 -0.76
CA LEU A 55 10.99 -3.05 -0.74
C LEU A 55 12.17 -3.26 -1.68
N LEU A 56 12.89 -4.38 -1.53
CA LEU A 56 14.03 -4.75 -2.37
C LEU A 56 13.66 -5.70 -3.51
N LEU A 57 12.55 -6.43 -3.37
CA LEU A 57 12.05 -7.37 -4.36
C LEU A 57 10.54 -7.13 -4.58
N ASP A 58 10.11 -7.18 -5.84
CA ASP A 58 8.69 -7.06 -6.22
C ASP A 58 7.97 -8.40 -6.02
N THR A 59 7.75 -8.77 -4.76
CA THR A 59 7.09 -10.03 -4.39
C THR A 59 5.59 -9.87 -4.10
N GLU A 60 5.11 -8.65 -3.90
CA GLU A 60 3.71 -8.34 -3.55
C GLU A 60 2.70 -8.78 -4.63
N GLY A 61 3.10 -8.68 -5.90
CA GLY A 61 2.30 -9.14 -7.03
C GLY A 61 2.02 -10.65 -6.97
N PHE A 62 3.03 -11.45 -6.62
CA PHE A 62 2.94 -12.91 -6.61
C PHE A 62 1.97 -13.44 -5.57
N TYR A 63 1.95 -12.85 -4.37
CA TYR A 63 0.96 -13.22 -3.35
C TYR A 63 -0.46 -13.01 -3.86
N THR A 64 -0.71 -11.92 -4.59
CA THR A 64 -2.03 -11.61 -5.14
C THR A 64 -2.38 -12.61 -6.26
N GLU A 65 -1.45 -12.84 -7.19
CA GLU A 65 -1.63 -13.75 -8.32
C GLU A 65 -1.92 -15.20 -7.86
N VAL A 66 -1.17 -15.72 -6.89
CA VAL A 66 -1.37 -17.09 -6.38
C VAL A 66 -2.74 -17.23 -5.73
N GLN A 67 -3.16 -16.25 -4.93
CA GLN A 67 -4.47 -16.27 -4.28
C GLN A 67 -5.62 -16.21 -5.30
N GLU A 68 -5.49 -15.37 -6.33
CA GLU A 68 -6.44 -15.31 -7.45
C GLU A 68 -6.53 -16.66 -8.19
N LYS A 69 -5.39 -17.27 -8.50
CA LYS A 69 -5.34 -18.60 -9.15
C LYS A 69 -6.03 -19.67 -8.32
N ILE A 70 -5.83 -19.68 -6.99
CA ILE A 70 -6.47 -20.63 -6.09
C ILE A 70 -7.99 -20.40 -6.08
N LEU A 71 -8.45 -19.15 -5.91
CA LEU A 71 -9.89 -18.83 -5.86
C LEU A 71 -10.62 -19.07 -7.17
N ALA A 72 -9.96 -18.85 -8.31
CA ALA A 72 -10.53 -19.06 -9.62
C ALA A 72 -11.01 -20.52 -9.82
N ARG A 73 -10.34 -21.51 -9.21
CA ARG A 73 -10.76 -22.93 -9.27
C ARG A 73 -12.08 -23.19 -8.55
N TYR A 74 -12.47 -22.34 -7.61
CA TYR A 74 -13.73 -22.41 -6.88
C TYR A 74 -14.78 -21.42 -7.40
N GLY A 75 -14.51 -20.74 -8.53
CA GLY A 75 -15.41 -19.72 -9.09
C GLY A 75 -15.54 -18.48 -8.18
N LYS A 76 -14.52 -18.20 -7.37
CA LYS A 76 -14.44 -17.04 -6.47
C LYS A 76 -13.46 -16.00 -7.02
N VAL A 77 -13.60 -14.76 -6.57
CA VAL A 77 -12.73 -13.64 -6.94
C VAL A 77 -11.98 -13.17 -5.70
N PHE A 78 -10.67 -12.93 -5.83
CA PHE A 78 -9.89 -12.30 -4.78
C PHE A 78 -10.11 -10.79 -4.83
N ASP A 79 -10.63 -10.21 -3.75
CA ASP A 79 -10.88 -8.78 -3.67
C ASP A 79 -9.99 -8.09 -2.63
N TRP A 80 -9.92 -6.76 -2.74
CA TRP A 80 -9.11 -5.93 -1.86
C TRP A 80 -9.55 -5.99 -0.40
N SER A 81 -10.84 -6.19 -0.13
CA SER A 81 -11.36 -6.28 1.24
C SER A 81 -10.89 -7.56 1.92
N LEU A 82 -10.80 -8.66 1.19
CA LEU A 82 -10.22 -9.91 1.66
C LEU A 82 -8.73 -9.76 1.93
N LYS A 83 -7.97 -9.17 0.98
CA LYS A 83 -6.54 -8.87 1.17
C LYS A 83 -6.32 -8.05 2.44
N ALA A 84 -7.08 -6.98 2.63
CA ALA A 84 -6.96 -6.11 3.81
C ALA A 84 -7.23 -6.84 5.14
N LYS A 85 -8.19 -7.77 5.17
CA LYS A 85 -8.45 -8.60 6.37
C LYS A 85 -7.30 -9.53 6.71
N MET A 86 -6.49 -9.94 5.73
CA MET A 86 -5.39 -10.87 5.89
C MET A 86 -4.06 -10.19 6.25
N MET A 87 -3.90 -8.90 5.95
CA MET A 87 -2.66 -8.15 6.17
C MET A 87 -2.28 -8.07 7.65
N GLY A 88 -0.98 -8.20 7.94
CA GLY A 88 -0.42 -8.11 9.30
C GLY A 88 -0.73 -9.31 10.20
N LYS A 89 -1.35 -10.37 9.67
CA LYS A 89 -1.69 -11.58 10.42
C LYS A 89 -0.68 -12.70 10.16
N LYS A 90 -0.66 -13.68 11.06
CA LYS A 90 0.15 -14.89 10.90
C LYS A 90 -0.39 -15.74 9.76
N ALA A 91 0.48 -16.48 9.06
CA ALA A 91 0.11 -17.29 7.91
C ALA A 91 -1.14 -18.18 8.14
N MET A 92 -1.18 -18.95 9.24
CA MET A 92 -2.34 -19.78 9.60
C MET A 92 -3.61 -18.99 9.89
N GLU A 93 -3.49 -17.80 10.47
CA GLU A 93 -4.65 -16.95 10.75
C GLU A 93 -5.20 -16.35 9.45
N SER A 94 -4.32 -15.84 8.58
CA SER A 94 -4.70 -15.37 7.24
C SER A 94 -5.33 -16.48 6.40
N ALA A 95 -4.81 -17.70 6.49
CA ALA A 95 -5.35 -18.88 5.81
C ALA A 95 -6.78 -19.22 6.27
N ARG A 96 -7.03 -19.16 7.59
CA ARG A 96 -8.38 -19.36 8.14
C ARG A 96 -9.35 -18.30 7.62
N ILE A 97 -8.96 -17.03 7.69
CA ILE A 97 -9.76 -15.91 7.15
C ILE A 97 -10.05 -16.12 5.68
N PHE A 98 -9.04 -16.49 4.88
CA PHE A 98 -9.21 -16.75 3.46
C PHE A 98 -10.25 -17.85 3.18
N VAL A 99 -10.14 -18.98 3.86
CA VAL A 99 -11.07 -20.11 3.71
C VAL A 99 -12.48 -19.74 4.16
N ASP A 100 -12.61 -19.09 5.31
CA ASP A 100 -13.89 -18.73 5.92
C ASP A 100 -14.63 -17.67 5.10
N GLU A 101 -13.95 -16.57 4.74
CA GLU A 101 -14.53 -15.45 3.99
C GLU A 101 -14.88 -15.82 2.56
N CYS A 102 -14.13 -16.75 1.94
CA CYS A 102 -14.44 -17.25 0.61
C CYS A 102 -15.50 -18.35 0.60
N GLY A 103 -15.92 -18.84 1.78
CA GLY A 103 -16.85 -19.95 1.90
C GLY A 103 -16.29 -21.27 1.36
N LEU A 104 -15.00 -21.52 1.56
CA LEU A 104 -14.29 -22.72 1.11
C LEU A 104 -14.22 -23.82 2.17
N ALA A 105 -14.82 -23.60 3.34
CA ALA A 105 -14.88 -24.59 4.41
C ALA A 105 -15.46 -25.92 3.88
N GLY A 106 -14.71 -27.01 4.03
CA GLY A 106 -15.05 -28.33 3.52
C GLY A 106 -14.60 -28.61 2.07
N LEU A 107 -14.13 -27.60 1.34
CA LEU A 107 -13.53 -27.74 0.00
C LEU A 107 -12.00 -27.57 0.03
N LEU A 108 -11.51 -26.68 0.89
CA LEU A 108 -10.09 -26.40 1.08
C LEU A 108 -9.84 -26.11 2.55
N THR A 109 -8.92 -26.83 3.20
CA THR A 109 -8.52 -26.50 4.57
C THR A 109 -7.50 -25.37 4.58
N PRO A 110 -7.36 -24.61 5.69
CA PRO A 110 -6.32 -23.59 5.82
C PRO A 110 -4.91 -24.14 5.59
N GLU A 111 -4.64 -25.37 6.01
CA GLU A 111 -3.34 -26.03 5.83
C GLU A 111 -3.08 -26.35 4.36
N GLN A 112 -4.07 -26.91 3.65
CA GLN A 112 -3.97 -27.17 2.21
C GLN A 112 -3.80 -25.88 1.41
N PHE A 113 -4.54 -24.84 1.77
CA PHE A 113 -4.37 -23.52 1.16
C PHE A 113 -2.93 -23.02 1.29
N LEU A 114 -2.32 -23.15 2.48
CA LEU A 114 -0.93 -22.73 2.69
C LEU A 114 0.05 -23.58 1.90
N GLU A 115 -0.13 -24.90 1.89
CA GLU A 115 0.73 -25.82 1.13
C GLU A 115 0.70 -25.49 -0.37
N GLU A 116 -0.49 -25.34 -0.94
CA GLU A 116 -0.65 -24.98 -2.35
C GLU A 116 -0.10 -23.60 -2.66
N ARG A 117 -0.40 -22.60 -1.81
CA ARG A 117 0.10 -21.23 -1.99
C ARG A 117 1.62 -21.21 -1.97
N GLU A 118 2.24 -21.91 -1.02
CA GLU A 118 3.69 -21.98 -0.89
C GLU A 118 4.32 -22.65 -2.10
N GLY A 119 3.76 -23.76 -2.57
CA GLY A 119 4.23 -24.43 -3.78
C GLY A 119 4.23 -23.50 -5.00
N MET A 120 3.13 -22.75 -5.20
CA MET A 120 3.03 -21.81 -6.32
C MET A 120 3.96 -20.60 -6.16
N LEU A 121 4.15 -20.10 -4.94
CA LEU A 121 5.09 -19.00 -4.68
C LEU A 121 6.54 -19.42 -4.90
N GLN A 122 6.91 -20.64 -4.51
CA GLN A 122 8.25 -21.19 -4.71
C GLN A 122 8.63 -21.25 -6.20
N GLU A 123 7.65 -21.46 -7.08
CA GLU A 123 7.83 -21.42 -8.53
C GLU A 123 7.98 -19.98 -9.06
N LEU A 124 7.29 -19.01 -8.46
CA LEU A 124 7.30 -17.61 -8.91
C LEU A 124 8.47 -16.81 -8.36
N PHE A 125 8.91 -17.03 -7.13
CA PHE A 125 9.98 -16.24 -6.49
C PHE A 125 11.28 -16.12 -7.31
N PRO A 126 11.77 -17.17 -8.01
CA PRO A 126 12.94 -17.04 -8.88
C PRO A 126 12.76 -16.04 -10.03
N SER A 127 11.52 -15.70 -10.38
CA SER A 127 11.18 -14.72 -11.41
C SER A 127 10.94 -13.31 -10.88
N CYS A 128 11.11 -13.05 -9.57
CA CYS A 128 10.88 -11.72 -9.00
C CYS A 128 11.78 -10.67 -9.64
N ALA A 129 11.21 -9.48 -9.85
CA ALA A 129 11.98 -8.30 -10.21
C ALA A 129 12.57 -7.68 -8.94
N VAL A 130 13.70 -7.00 -9.10
CA VAL A 130 14.29 -6.18 -8.03
C VAL A 130 13.54 -4.86 -7.89
N LEU A 131 13.47 -4.35 -6.65
CA LEU A 131 13.01 -3.03 -6.26
C LEU A 131 14.07 -2.34 -5.40
N PRO A 132 14.02 -1.00 -5.27
CA PRO A 132 13.80 -0.09 -6.38
C PRO A 132 14.95 -0.13 -7.39
#